data_AF-A0A916J1I6-F1
#
_entry.id   AF-A0A916J1I6-F1
#
_cell.length_a   1.000
_cell.length_b   1.000
_cell.length_c   1.000
_cell.angle_alpha   90.00
_cell.angle_beta   90.00
_cell.angle_gamma   90.00
#
_symmetry.space_group_name_H-M   'P 1'
#
loop_
_entity.id
_entity.type
_entity.pdbx_description
1 polymer ?
#
loop_
_entity_poly.entity_id
_entity_poly.type
_entity_poly.pdbx_seq_one_letter_code
_entity_poly.pdbx_strand_id
1 'polypeptide(L)' 'MNWGSPAEFFAMGGYALYVWGSFGLTALFVVIEPVLVRKRRAAALESLRREVAANKESQ' A
#
# COMPACT_ATOMS: atom_id res chain seq x y z
N MET A 1 -13.96 -7.92 33.48
CA MET A 1 -14.11 -7.92 32.01
C MET A 1 -12.78 -8.41 31.44
N ASN A 2 -12.54 -9.73 31.49
CA ASN A 2 -11.28 -10.30 31.00
C ASN A 2 -11.35 -10.32 29.48
N TRP A 3 -10.58 -9.43 28.84
CA TRP A 3 -10.33 -9.52 27.41
C TRP A 3 -9.54 -10.82 27.19
N GLY A 4 -10.20 -11.83 26.63
CA GLY A 4 -9.55 -13.09 26.26
C GLY A 4 -8.31 -12.78 25.43
N SER A 5 -7.20 -13.41 25.79
CA SER A 5 -5.89 -13.17 25.20
C SER A 5 -5.97 -13.18 23.66
N PRO A 6 -5.16 -12.39 22.92
CA PRO A 6 -5.04 -12.50 21.46
C PRO A 6 -4.88 -13.96 20.98
N ALA A 7 -4.29 -14.82 21.81
CA ALA A 7 -4.18 -16.25 21.59
C ALA A 7 -5.54 -16.95 21.41
N GLU A 8 -6.59 -16.55 22.14
CA GLU A 8 -7.94 -17.13 22.00
C GLU A 8 -8.61 -16.71 20.69
N PHE A 9 -8.33 -15.51 20.19
CA PHE A 9 -8.78 -15.05 18.88
C PHE A 9 -8.17 -15.88 17.74
N PHE A 10 -6.87 -16.20 17.82
CA PHE A 10 -6.23 -17.11 16.85
C PHE A 10 -6.67 -18.56 17.04
N ALA A 11 -7.04 -18.95 18.27
CA ALA A 11 -7.50 -20.30 18.60
C ALA A 11 -8.99 -20.58 18.29
N MET A 12 -9.77 -19.62 17.74
CA MET A 12 -11.19 -19.77 17.35
C MET A 12 -11.46 -20.76 16.19
N GLY A 13 -10.57 -21.73 15.94
CA GLY A 13 -10.88 -22.90 15.10
C GLY A 13 -11.13 -22.60 13.61
N GLY A 14 -10.54 -21.53 13.06
CA GLY A 14 -10.55 -21.24 11.62
C GLY A 14 -11.20 -19.91 11.21
N TYR A 15 -12.05 -19.31 12.05
CA TYR A 15 -12.69 -18.02 11.75
C TYR A 15 -11.72 -16.84 11.71
N ALA A 16 -10.63 -16.89 12.48
CA ALA A 16 -9.61 -15.85 12.51
C ALA A 16 -9.00 -15.60 11.12
N LEU A 17 -8.78 -16.66 10.34
CA LEU A 17 -8.24 -16.56 8.98
C LEU A 17 -9.19 -15.80 8.05
N TYR A 18 -10.50 -15.98 8.21
CA TYR A 18 -11.51 -15.30 7.39
C TYR A 18 -11.59 -13.81 7.72
N VAL A 19 -11.56 -13.47 9.02
CA VAL A 19 -11.59 -12.09 9.51
C VAL A 19 -10.31 -11.37 9.07
N TRP A 20 -9.14 -11.88 9.46
CA TRP A 20 -7.86 -11.26 9.12
C TRP A 20 -7.59 -11.26 7.62
N GLY A 21 -8.03 -12.29 6.88
CA GLY A 21 -7.95 -12.34 5.43
C GLY A 21 -8.79 -11.23 4.77
N SER A 22 -10.02 -11.00 5.24
CA SER A 22 -10.89 -9.93 4.72
C SER A 22 -10.31 -8.55 5.03
N PHE A 23 -9.86 -8.31 6.27
CA PHE A 23 -9.20 -7.05 6.64
C PHE A 23 -7.90 -6.83 5.88
N GLY A 24 -7.09 -7.88 5.70
CA GLY A 24 -5.87 -7.85 4.90
C GLY A 24 -6.16 -7.54 3.44
N LEU A 25 -7.21 -8.11 2.85
CA LEU A 25 -7.64 -7.84 1.49
C LEU A 25 -8.11 -6.39 1.35
N THR A 26 -8.94 -5.89 2.28
CA THR A 26 -9.35 -4.48 2.29
C THR A 26 -8.16 -3.55 2.40
N ALA A 27 -7.23 -3.80 3.33
CA ALA A 27 -6.02 -3.00 3.48
C ALA A 27 -5.15 -3.05 2.21
N LEU A 28 -5.06 -4.21 1.56
CA LEU A 28 -4.35 -4.36 0.29
C LEU A 28 -4.94 -3.45 -0.79
N PHE A 29 -6.27 -3.44 -0.98
CA PHE A 29 -6.93 -2.57 -1.95
C PHE A 29 -6.70 -1.08 -1.64
N VAL A 30 -6.81 -0.69 -0.38
CA VAL A 30 -6.54 0.70 0.07
C VAL A 30 -5.10 1.11 -0.20
N VAL A 31 -4.14 0.18 -0.15
CA VAL A 31 -2.71 0.46 -0.41
C VAL A 31 -2.38 0.43 -1.91
N ILE A 32 -3.09 -0.34 -2.72
CA ILE A 32 -2.84 -0.45 -4.17
C ILE A 32 -3.01 0.91 -4.86
N GLU A 33 -4.09 1.64 -4.56
CA GLU A 33 -4.36 2.94 -5.17
C GLU A 33 -3.23 3.97 -4.97
N PRO A 34 -2.75 4.26 -3.73
CA PRO A 34 -1.66 5.19 -3.52
C PRO A 34 -0.33 4.68 -4.10
N VAL A 35 -0.09 3.37 -4.14
CA VAL A 35 1.10 2.82 -4.80
C VAL A 35 1.08 3.13 -6.31
N LEU A 36 -0.04 2.89 -6.98
CA LEU A 36 -0.20 3.19 -8.41
C LEU A 36 -0.04 4.69 -8.69
N VAL A 37 -0.67 5.55 -7.87
CA VAL A 37 -0.53 7.01 -7.97
C VAL A 37 0.91 7.45 -7.77
N ARG A 38 1.62 6.90 -6.77
CA ARG A 38 3.04 7.19 -6.53
C ARG A 38 3.91 6.78 -7.71
N LYS A 39 3.67 5.61 -8.32
CA LYS A 39 4.41 5.17 -9.52
C LYS A 39 4.19 6.13 -10.68
N ARG A 40 2.94 6.54 -10.93
CA ARG A 40 2.62 7.50 -12.00
C ARG A 40 3.25 8.88 -11.75
N ARG A 41 3.22 9.35 -10.50
CA ARG A 41 3.85 10.61 -10.10
C ARG A 41 5.37 10.55 -10.26
N ALA A 42 6.00 9.43 -9.90
CA ALA A 42 7.44 9.25 -10.07
C ALA A 42 7.84 9.30 -11.56
N ALA A 43 7.07 8.63 -12.44
CA ALA A 43 7.32 8.68 -13.88
C ALA A 43 7.18 10.10 -14.46
N ALA A 44 6.15 10.85 -14.05
CA ALA A 44 5.96 12.24 -14.49
C ALA A 44 7.06 13.19 -13.97
N LEU A 45 7.55 12.97 -12.75
CA LEU A 45 8.69 13.74 -12.24
C LEU A 45 9.99 13.40 -12.99
N GLU A 46 10.16 12.17 -13.42
CA GLU A 46 11.33 11.76 -14.19
C GLU A 46 11.34 12.39 -15.58
N SER A 47 10.19 12.47 -16.27
CA SER A 47 10.11 13.17 -17.56
C SER A 47 10.47 14.65 -17.43
N LEU A 48 9.94 15.33 -16.42
CA LEU A 48 10.25 16.74 -16.15
C LEU A 48 11.73 16.95 -15.83
N ARG A 49 12.36 16.05 -15.07
CA ARG A 49 13.81 16.11 -14.81
C ARG A 49 14.63 16.01 -16.09
N ARG A 50 14.23 15.14 -17.02
CA ARG A 50 14.91 15.00 -18.32
C ARG A 50 14.77 16.26 -19.17
N GLU A 51 13.58 16.87 -19.20
CA GLU A 51 13.35 18.13 -19.92
C GLU A 51 14.18 19.29 -19.34
N VAL A 52 14.24 19.41 -18.00
CA VAL A 52 15.06 20.43 -17.34
C VAL A 52 16.56 20.21 -17.61
N ALA A 53 17.04 18.96 -17.63
CA ALA A 53 18.42 18.65 -17.95
C ALA A 53 18.77 19.01 -19.41
N ALA A 54 17.89 18.66 -20.36
CA ALA A 54 18.09 18.98 -21.78
C ALA A 54 18.04 20.49 -22.06
N ASN A 55 17.15 21.22 -21.39
CA ASN A 55 17.07 22.68 -21.53
C ASN A 55 18.30 23.40 -20.94
N LYS A 56 18.90 22.85 -19.88
CA LYS A 56 20.16 23.37 -19.32
C LYS A 56 21.36 23.22 -20.25
N GLU A 57 21.38 22.19 -21.09
CA GLU A 57 22.49 21.91 -22.01
C GLU A 57 22.39 22.72 -23.31
N SER A 58 21.21 23.29 -23.61
CA SER A 58 20.95 24.08 -24.82
C SER A 58 21.09 25.60 -24.60
N GLN A 59 21.46 26.05 -23.39
CA GLN A 59 21.55 27.46 -22.99
C GLN A 59 22.98 27.85 -22.69
#